data_AF-A0A938ECM8-F1
#
_entry.id   AF-A0A938ECM8-F1
#
_cell.length_a   1.000
_cell.length_b   1.000
_cell.length_c   1.000
_cell.angle_alpha   90.00
_cell.angle_beta   90.00
_cell.angle_gamma   90.00
#
_symmetry.space_group_name_H-M   'P 1'
#
loop_
_entity.id
_entity.type
_entity.pdbx_description
1 polymer ?
#
loop_
_entity_poly.entity_id
_entity_poly.type
_entity_poly.pdbx_seq_one_letter_code
_entity_poly.pdbx_strand_id
1 'polypeptide(L)'
;MFDAEAPKAFRRSSRGTYSASFYELDAVPEDVLKTSYPMLVRTLANVVVLRVPGRGVWFTTMERGTYEIEDDPAVVFGRLAPLAKSKLVIDNEFVADLEPELWDGDENTKELALAGRRMDELDLLPAPFPVHEFLDERDLRHVMRLYQVGGLSYGNLSQRLDATRFWMSASGVDKSQLEDVGTDMLVVSGYDEPNARIILSVPPGIEPRRVSVDAIEHWMIYQAHPDVGAILHVHAWMEGIPATDINYPCGTEELAVSVAELIAREPDPAHAVIGLRNHGITATGDSLTEILDRITPKVLRQVPMT
;
A
#
# COMPACT_ATOMS: atom_id res chain seq x y z
N MET A 1 -5.04 21.02 15.39
CA MET A 1 -4.20 22.13 14.93
C MET A 1 -2.90 22.11 15.72
N PHE A 2 -1.76 22.33 15.08
CA PHE A 2 -0.44 22.36 15.72
C PHE A 2 0.31 23.64 15.32
N ASP A 3 1.31 24.00 16.12
CA ASP A 3 2.24 25.09 15.83
C ASP A 3 3.34 24.59 14.90
N ALA A 4 3.51 25.22 13.73
CA ALA A 4 4.49 24.83 12.72
C ALA A 4 5.94 24.97 13.20
N GLU A 5 6.21 25.88 14.13
CA GLU A 5 7.55 26.05 14.72
C GLU A 5 7.83 25.02 15.82
N ALA A 6 6.78 24.46 16.41
CA ALA A 6 6.85 23.48 17.49
C ALA A 6 5.89 22.29 17.27
N PRO A 7 6.04 21.51 16.17
CA PRO A 7 5.13 20.41 15.86
C PRO A 7 5.21 19.33 16.94
N LYS A 8 4.05 18.83 17.37
CA LYS A 8 3.94 17.81 18.40
C LYS A 8 3.41 16.51 17.82
N ALA A 9 4.10 15.42 18.15
CA ALA A 9 3.67 14.07 17.79
C ALA A 9 2.33 13.74 18.48
N PHE A 10 1.40 13.20 17.70
CA PHE A 10 0.18 12.60 18.23
C PHE A 10 0.37 11.09 18.39
N ARG A 11 0.38 10.62 19.65
CA ARG A 11 0.49 9.19 19.95
C ARG A 11 -0.87 8.53 19.81
N ARG A 12 -1.04 7.71 18.78
CA ARG A 12 -2.26 6.94 18.52
C ARG A 12 -2.49 5.90 19.62
N SER A 13 -3.74 5.73 20.03
CA SER A 13 -4.15 4.70 20.99
C SER A 13 -4.37 3.32 20.36
N SER A 14 -4.58 3.27 19.04
CA SER A 14 -4.77 2.03 18.27
C SER A 14 -4.30 2.19 16.82
N ARG A 15 -4.11 1.08 16.11
CA ARG A 15 -3.71 1.08 14.68
C ARG A 15 -4.79 1.69 13.77
N GLY A 16 -6.07 1.50 14.12
CA GLY A 16 -7.22 2.04 13.38
C GLY A 16 -7.48 3.53 13.60
N THR A 17 -6.71 4.22 14.46
CA THR A 17 -6.88 5.66 14.67
C THR A 17 -6.29 6.43 13.50
N TYR A 18 -7.16 7.05 12.69
CA TYR A 18 -6.77 8.00 11.66
C TYR A 18 -6.43 9.36 12.28
N SER A 19 -5.29 9.94 11.91
CA SER A 19 -4.79 11.22 12.42
C SER A 19 -4.61 12.24 11.30
N ALA A 20 -5.31 13.36 11.39
CA ALA A 20 -5.16 14.52 10.51
C ALA A 20 -4.60 15.70 11.30
N SER A 21 -3.43 16.19 10.88
CA SER A 21 -2.74 17.32 11.49
C SER A 21 -2.99 18.59 10.69
N PHE A 22 -3.46 19.65 11.35
CA PHE A 22 -3.77 20.94 10.69
C PHE A 22 -2.81 22.02 11.15
N TYR A 23 -2.34 22.86 10.23
CA TYR A 23 -1.61 24.08 10.54
C TYR A 23 -1.89 25.16 9.50
N GLU A 24 -1.53 26.39 9.84
CA GLU A 24 -1.74 27.56 9.00
C GLU A 24 -0.42 28.30 8.75
N LEU A 25 -0.31 28.90 7.58
CA LEU A 25 0.76 29.84 7.22
C LEU A 25 0.14 31.10 6.59
N ASP A 26 0.83 32.23 6.71
CA ASP A 26 0.36 33.52 6.17
C ASP A 26 0.51 33.61 4.64
N ALA A 27 1.39 32.81 4.05
CA ALA A 27 1.66 32.79 2.62
C ALA A 27 1.87 31.36 2.12
N VAL A 28 1.56 31.13 0.84
CA VAL A 28 1.82 29.86 0.17
C VAL A 28 3.33 29.66 0.06
N PRO A 29 3.89 28.56 0.61
CA PRO A 29 5.31 28.25 0.42
C PRO A 29 5.69 28.09 -1.04
N GLU A 30 6.95 28.32 -1.38
CA GLU A 30 7.49 28.05 -2.72
C GLU A 30 7.33 26.56 -3.09
N ASP A 31 7.58 25.68 -2.12
CA ASP A 31 7.36 24.24 -2.23
C ASP A 31 6.55 23.74 -1.03
N VAL A 32 5.27 23.48 -1.27
CA VAL A 32 4.34 23.02 -0.24
C VAL A 32 4.70 21.63 0.26
N LEU A 33 5.15 20.73 -0.62
CA LEU A 33 5.52 19.37 -0.25
C LEU A 33 6.74 19.39 0.66
N LYS A 34 7.80 20.09 0.27
CA LYS A 34 9.02 20.25 1.08
C LYS A 34 8.77 20.93 2.41
N THR A 35 7.80 21.83 2.47
CA THR A 35 7.40 22.49 3.73
C THR A 35 6.57 21.56 4.62
N SER A 36 5.64 20.80 4.04
CA SER A 36 4.62 20.05 4.80
C SER A 36 5.05 18.62 5.14
N TYR A 37 5.90 17.98 4.33
CA TYR A 37 6.33 16.59 4.52
C TYR A 37 7.07 16.38 5.85
N PRO A 38 7.97 17.26 6.30
CA PRO A 38 8.54 17.16 7.65
C PRO A 38 7.49 17.21 8.75
N MET A 39 6.41 17.99 8.58
CA MET A 39 5.33 18.07 9.56
C MET A 39 4.57 16.74 9.69
N LEU A 40 4.47 15.99 8.60
CA LEU A 40 3.83 14.67 8.58
C LEU A 40 4.59 13.71 9.50
N VAL A 41 5.92 13.67 9.35
CA VAL A 41 6.82 12.85 10.18
C VAL A 41 6.82 13.32 11.64
N ARG A 42 6.92 14.62 11.89
CA ARG A 42 7.01 15.17 13.25
C ARG A 42 5.72 15.02 14.03
N THR A 43 4.57 15.09 13.37
CA THR A 43 3.25 14.95 14.01
C THR A 43 2.74 13.50 14.05
N LEU A 44 3.37 12.57 13.33
CA LEU A 44 2.93 11.17 13.18
C LEU A 44 1.50 11.05 12.59
N ALA A 45 1.13 11.99 11.73
CA ALA A 45 -0.19 12.03 11.10
C ALA A 45 -0.27 11.10 9.88
N ASN A 46 -1.48 10.67 9.53
CA ASN A 46 -1.74 10.07 8.21
C ASN A 46 -1.74 11.13 7.12
N VAL A 47 -2.21 12.34 7.46
CA VAL A 47 -2.28 13.48 6.57
C VAL A 47 -1.97 14.77 7.32
N VAL A 48 -1.23 15.64 6.67
CA VAL A 48 -1.04 17.03 7.09
C VAL A 48 -1.84 17.93 6.17
N VAL A 49 -2.59 18.86 6.76
CA VAL A 49 -3.44 19.81 6.08
C VAL A 49 -2.89 21.21 6.37
N LEU A 50 -2.26 21.81 5.37
CA LEU A 50 -1.84 23.22 5.39
C LEU A 50 -2.99 24.07 4.89
N ARG A 51 -3.41 25.07 5.66
CA ARG A 51 -4.32 26.11 5.18
C ARG A 51 -3.57 27.44 5.04
N VAL A 52 -3.75 28.10 3.90
CA VAL A 52 -3.31 29.49 3.71
C VAL A 52 -4.58 30.33 3.47
N PRO A 53 -5.00 31.16 4.43
CA PRO A 53 -6.28 31.85 4.38
C PRO A 53 -6.49 32.64 3.08
N GLY A 54 -7.62 32.39 2.40
CA GLY A 54 -7.97 33.07 1.15
C GLY A 54 -7.12 32.65 -0.07
N ARG A 55 -6.28 31.62 0.07
CA ARG A 55 -5.51 31.03 -1.02
C ARG A 55 -5.93 29.61 -1.32
N GLY A 56 -5.96 28.74 -0.31
CA GLY A 56 -6.31 27.34 -0.51
C GLY A 56 -5.96 26.46 0.69
N VAL A 57 -6.20 25.17 0.51
CA VAL A 57 -5.86 24.12 1.48
C VAL A 57 -5.08 23.02 0.77
N TRP A 58 -3.93 22.65 1.32
CA TRP A 58 -3.07 21.61 0.77
C TRP A 58 -3.03 20.41 1.68
N PHE A 59 -3.21 19.24 1.09
CA PHE A 59 -3.13 17.94 1.74
C PHE A 59 -1.81 17.30 1.38
N THR A 60 -1.05 16.92 2.40
CA THR A 60 0.22 16.21 2.24
C THR A 60 0.15 14.88 2.96
N THR A 61 0.49 13.81 2.24
CA THR A 61 0.43 12.42 2.74
C THR A 61 1.75 11.71 2.45
N MET A 62 1.95 10.53 3.02
CA MET A 62 3.22 9.80 2.92
C MET A 62 3.41 9.23 1.53
N GLU A 63 2.32 8.73 0.96
CA GLU A 63 2.25 8.08 -0.34
C GLU A 63 2.01 9.13 -1.43
N ARG A 64 1.09 10.08 -1.17
CA ARG A 64 0.42 10.90 -2.19
C ARG A 64 0.97 12.31 -2.41
N GLY A 65 2.25 12.57 -2.09
CA GLY A 65 2.83 13.90 -2.30
C GLY A 65 1.95 15.01 -1.68
N THR A 66 1.74 16.12 -2.39
CA THR A 66 0.86 17.22 -1.96
C THR A 66 -0.19 17.56 -3.02
N TYR A 67 -1.43 17.90 -2.63
CA TYR A 67 -2.47 18.38 -3.54
C TYR A 67 -3.30 19.50 -2.95
N GLU A 68 -3.80 20.40 -3.79
CA GLU A 68 -4.59 21.58 -3.41
C GLU A 68 -6.09 21.34 -3.57
N ILE A 69 -6.87 21.90 -2.64
CA ILE A 69 -8.32 22.05 -2.71
C ILE A 69 -8.74 23.45 -2.27
N GLU A 70 -10.00 23.79 -2.54
CA GLU A 70 -10.60 25.04 -2.09
C GLU A 70 -10.60 25.18 -0.56
N ASP A 71 -10.40 26.42 -0.06
CA ASP A 71 -10.54 26.79 1.35
C ASP A 71 -12.02 26.86 1.75
N ASP A 72 -12.71 25.72 1.65
CA ASP A 72 -14.08 25.51 2.08
C ASP A 72 -14.14 24.34 3.08
N PRO A 73 -14.67 24.56 4.30
CA PRO A 73 -14.72 23.52 5.33
C PRO A 73 -15.51 22.26 4.92
N ALA A 74 -16.55 22.39 4.08
CA ALA A 74 -17.31 21.24 3.60
C ALA A 74 -16.52 20.44 2.56
N VAL A 75 -15.76 21.12 1.69
CA VAL A 75 -14.84 20.47 0.74
C VAL A 75 -13.72 19.74 1.48
N VAL A 76 -13.09 20.38 2.48
CA VAL A 76 -12.06 19.76 3.35
C VAL A 76 -12.62 18.53 4.07
N PHE A 77 -13.80 18.65 4.67
CA PHE A 77 -14.47 17.52 5.32
C PHE A 77 -14.78 16.39 4.34
N GLY A 78 -15.25 16.72 3.14
CA GLY A 78 -15.53 15.74 2.08
C GLY A 78 -14.31 14.95 1.63
N ARG A 79 -13.10 15.53 1.73
CA ARG A 79 -11.84 14.82 1.47
C ARG A 79 -11.36 13.97 2.65
N LEU A 80 -11.49 14.46 3.88
CA LEU A 80 -11.01 13.75 5.06
C LEU A 80 -11.93 12.63 5.52
N ALA A 81 -13.25 12.85 5.46
CA ALA A 81 -14.22 11.93 6.03
C ALA A 81 -14.14 10.51 5.44
N PRO A 82 -13.99 10.30 4.12
CA PRO A 82 -13.81 8.96 3.57
C PRO A 82 -12.55 8.27 4.12
N LEU A 83 -11.42 8.98 4.20
CA LEU A 83 -10.16 8.43 4.69
C LEU A 83 -10.20 8.10 6.18
N ALA A 84 -10.86 8.94 6.97
CA ALA A 84 -10.99 8.74 8.42
C ALA A 84 -12.03 7.68 8.80
N LYS A 85 -12.96 7.36 7.90
CA LYS A 85 -14.03 6.37 8.11
C LYS A 85 -13.75 5.02 7.46
N SER A 86 -12.69 4.91 6.68
CA SER A 86 -12.34 3.69 5.96
C SER A 86 -12.12 2.52 6.92
N LYS A 87 -12.63 1.35 6.56
CA LYS A 87 -12.51 0.12 7.34
C LYS A 87 -11.14 -0.51 7.10
N LEU A 88 -10.28 -0.50 8.11
CA LEU A 88 -8.94 -1.09 8.05
C LEU A 88 -9.01 -2.60 8.29
N VAL A 89 -8.55 -3.39 7.31
CA VAL A 89 -8.55 -4.87 7.29
C VAL A 89 -7.10 -5.36 7.28
N ILE A 90 -6.43 -5.20 8.41
CA ILE A 90 -5.00 -5.58 8.54
C ILE A 90 -4.76 -6.66 9.59
N ASP A 91 -5.74 -6.97 10.44
CA ASP A 91 -5.57 -8.03 11.42
C ASP A 91 -5.69 -9.40 10.76
N ASN A 92 -4.98 -10.37 11.34
CA ASN A 92 -4.89 -11.72 10.80
C ASN A 92 -5.43 -12.74 11.81
N GLU A 93 -6.18 -13.71 11.31
CA GLU A 93 -6.49 -14.94 12.02
C GLU A 93 -5.64 -16.07 11.43
N PHE A 94 -4.85 -16.72 12.28
CA PHE A 94 -3.98 -17.81 11.88
C PHE A 94 -4.63 -19.14 12.23
N VAL A 95 -4.87 -19.96 11.21
CA VAL A 95 -5.42 -21.31 11.35
C VAL A 95 -4.29 -22.30 11.03
N ALA A 96 -3.98 -23.17 11.99
CA ALA A 96 -2.91 -24.16 11.85
C ALA A 96 -3.38 -25.40 11.07
N ASP A 97 -3.87 -25.20 9.84
CA ASP A 97 -4.51 -26.20 8.99
C ASP A 97 -3.88 -26.35 7.60
N LEU A 98 -2.72 -25.72 7.35
CA LEU A 98 -2.04 -25.88 6.07
C LEU A 98 -1.61 -27.33 5.84
N GLU A 99 -1.90 -27.85 4.65
CA GLU A 99 -1.60 -29.23 4.27
C GLU A 99 -0.08 -29.50 4.27
N PRO A 100 0.40 -30.66 4.78
CA PRO A 100 1.83 -30.97 4.84
C PRO A 100 2.57 -30.88 3.51
N GLU A 101 1.88 -31.17 2.40
CA GLU A 101 2.44 -31.09 1.05
C GLU A 101 2.82 -29.66 0.63
N LEU A 102 2.29 -28.63 1.32
CA LEU A 102 2.56 -27.22 1.06
C LEU A 102 3.58 -26.62 2.04
N TRP A 103 4.06 -27.37 3.04
CA TRP A 103 4.97 -26.83 4.08
C TRP A 103 6.34 -26.43 3.52
N ASP A 104 6.81 -27.12 2.49
CA ASP A 104 8.07 -26.80 1.80
C ASP A 104 7.84 -25.91 0.55
N GLY A 105 6.61 -25.40 0.37
CA GLY A 105 6.21 -24.64 -0.79
C GLY A 105 5.87 -25.49 -2.02
N ASP A 106 5.49 -24.82 -3.11
CA ASP A 106 5.05 -25.42 -4.38
C ASP A 106 5.61 -24.63 -5.58
N GLU A 107 5.08 -24.86 -6.79
CA GLU A 107 5.50 -24.06 -7.96
C GLU A 107 5.08 -22.59 -7.86
N ASN A 108 4.01 -22.28 -7.14
CA ASN A 108 3.55 -20.91 -6.94
C ASN A 108 4.49 -20.15 -5.99
N THR A 109 4.97 -20.76 -4.90
CA THR A 109 5.96 -20.13 -4.02
C THR A 109 7.29 -19.89 -4.75
N LYS A 110 7.68 -20.79 -5.66
CA LYS A 110 8.85 -20.57 -6.54
C LYS A 110 8.65 -19.38 -7.47
N GLU A 111 7.44 -19.22 -8.03
CA GLU A 111 7.07 -18.07 -8.85
C GLU A 111 7.13 -16.76 -8.05
N LEU A 112 6.64 -16.76 -6.80
CA LEU A 112 6.79 -15.61 -5.90
C LEU A 112 8.27 -15.25 -5.68
N ALA A 113 9.10 -16.24 -5.34
CA ALA A 113 10.53 -16.01 -5.11
C ALA A 113 11.25 -15.48 -6.37
N LEU A 114 10.90 -15.99 -7.55
CA LEU A 114 11.43 -15.50 -8.83
C LEU A 114 11.01 -14.05 -9.10
N ALA A 115 9.71 -13.76 -8.99
CA ALA A 115 9.19 -12.43 -9.21
C ALA A 115 9.78 -11.40 -8.23
N GLY A 116 9.93 -11.79 -6.97
CA GLY A 116 10.56 -10.97 -5.95
C GLY A 116 12.01 -10.57 -6.29
N ARG A 117 12.83 -11.51 -6.78
CA ARG A 117 14.19 -11.21 -7.31
C ARG A 117 14.15 -10.30 -8.52
N ARG A 118 13.23 -10.54 -9.45
CA ARG A 118 13.08 -9.69 -10.65
C ARG A 118 12.66 -8.26 -10.31
N MET A 119 11.78 -8.08 -9.31
CA MET A 119 11.42 -6.74 -8.83
C MET A 119 12.64 -6.00 -8.29
N ASP A 120 13.56 -6.69 -7.62
CA ASP A 120 14.82 -6.11 -7.13
C ASP A 120 15.73 -5.69 -8.30
N GLU A 121 15.95 -6.60 -9.26
CA GLU A 121 16.76 -6.33 -10.47
C GLU A 121 16.24 -5.14 -11.29
N LEU A 122 14.92 -4.95 -11.29
CA LEU A 122 14.26 -3.85 -12.01
C LEU A 122 14.17 -2.55 -11.20
N ASP A 123 14.65 -2.53 -9.95
CA ASP A 123 14.56 -1.39 -9.04
C ASP A 123 13.09 -0.98 -8.80
N LEU A 124 12.21 -2.00 -8.74
CA LEU A 124 10.77 -1.90 -8.44
C LEU A 124 10.45 -2.25 -6.98
N LEU A 125 11.38 -2.92 -6.31
CA LEU A 125 11.51 -2.85 -4.85
C LEU A 125 12.07 -1.48 -4.52
N PRO A 126 11.68 -0.88 -3.39
CA PRO A 126 11.71 0.56 -3.23
C PRO A 126 13.07 1.19 -3.51
N ALA A 127 13.15 1.98 -4.58
CA ALA A 127 13.79 3.26 -4.49
C ALA A 127 12.96 4.08 -3.48
N PRO A 128 13.50 4.50 -2.33
CA PRO A 128 12.79 5.48 -1.53
C PRO A 128 12.56 6.66 -2.46
N PHE A 129 11.29 7.07 -2.61
CA PHE A 129 10.93 8.46 -2.90
C PHE A 129 12.01 9.36 -2.32
N PRO A 130 12.58 10.37 -3.04
CA PRO A 130 13.80 11.08 -2.64
C PRO A 130 13.59 11.89 -1.35
N VAL A 131 13.39 11.17 -0.26
CA VAL A 131 12.93 11.61 1.05
C VAL A 131 14.03 12.41 1.72
N HIS A 132 15.28 12.14 1.32
CA HIS A 132 16.46 12.91 1.66
C HIS A 132 16.43 14.34 1.09
N GLU A 133 15.64 14.63 0.05
CA GLU A 133 15.45 16.00 -0.46
C GLU A 133 14.45 16.80 0.39
N PHE A 134 13.60 16.12 1.17
CA PHE A 134 12.52 16.71 1.96
C PHE A 134 12.78 16.67 3.48
N LEU A 135 13.57 15.71 3.96
CA LEU A 135 13.82 15.51 5.38
C LEU A 135 15.28 15.80 5.74
N ASP A 136 15.47 16.41 6.91
CA ASP A 136 16.78 16.47 7.55
C ASP A 136 17.21 15.07 8.07
N GLU A 137 18.48 14.93 8.45
CA GLU A 137 19.03 13.64 8.92
C GLU A 137 18.31 13.09 10.16
N ARG A 138 17.74 13.97 11.00
CA ARG A 138 17.01 13.55 12.20
C ARG A 138 15.67 12.96 11.81
N ASP A 139 14.90 13.65 10.97
CA ASP A 139 13.58 13.23 10.51
C ASP A 139 13.71 12.00 9.60
N LEU A 140 14.74 11.92 8.76
CA LEU A 140 15.03 10.74 7.96
C LEU A 140 15.29 9.52 8.85
N ARG A 141 16.14 9.63 9.88
CA ARG A 141 16.33 8.54 10.86
C ARG A 141 15.07 8.20 11.64
N HIS A 142 14.14 9.14 11.78
CA HIS A 142 12.85 8.89 12.41
C HIS A 142 11.94 8.08 11.48
N VAL A 143 11.81 8.47 10.21
CA VAL A 143 11.11 7.70 9.17
C VAL A 143 11.69 6.30 9.05
N MET A 144 13.01 6.15 8.95
CA MET A 144 13.65 4.84 8.86
C MET A 144 13.32 3.94 10.06
N ARG A 145 13.17 4.50 11.26
CA ARG A 145 12.77 3.74 12.46
C ARG A 145 11.27 3.45 12.50
N LEU A 146 10.43 4.41 12.16
CA LEU A 146 8.97 4.28 12.19
C LEU A 146 8.48 3.25 11.19
N TYR A 147 9.06 3.27 10.00
CA TYR A 147 8.78 2.33 8.93
C TYR A 147 9.75 1.17 8.91
N GLN A 148 10.53 0.89 9.97
CA GLN A 148 11.49 -0.22 10.02
C GLN A 148 12.30 -0.42 8.72
N VAL A 149 12.69 0.67 8.05
CA VAL A 149 13.25 0.74 6.68
C VAL A 149 14.70 0.24 6.62
N GLY A 150 15.10 -0.60 7.59
CA GLY A 150 16.32 -1.40 7.50
C GLY A 150 16.18 -2.64 6.61
N GLY A 151 15.00 -2.89 6.02
CA GLY A 151 14.76 -4.04 5.13
C GLY A 151 13.33 -4.16 4.58
N LEU A 152 12.60 -3.06 4.41
CA LEU A 152 11.18 -3.10 4.03
C LEU A 152 11.02 -2.96 2.52
N SER A 153 10.64 -4.06 1.87
CA SER A 153 10.23 -4.06 0.47
C SER A 153 8.80 -3.51 0.35
N TYR A 154 8.65 -2.34 -0.29
CA TYR A 154 7.37 -1.83 -0.75
C TYR A 154 6.86 -2.63 -1.96
N GLY A 155 5.55 -2.57 -2.22
CA GLY A 155 4.87 -3.51 -3.11
C GLY A 155 4.58 -4.85 -2.43
N ASN A 156 3.88 -5.73 -3.14
CA ASN A 156 3.57 -7.10 -2.73
C ASN A 156 3.20 -7.94 -3.96
N LEU A 157 3.20 -9.25 -3.77
CA LEU A 157 2.99 -10.22 -4.83
C LEU A 157 2.18 -11.39 -4.30
N SER A 158 1.30 -11.90 -5.16
CA SER A 158 0.50 -13.08 -4.88
C SER A 158 0.29 -13.92 -6.13
N GLN A 159 0.14 -15.22 -5.93
CA GLN A 159 -0.15 -16.20 -6.97
C GLN A 159 -1.29 -17.09 -6.50
N ARG A 160 -2.30 -17.27 -7.34
CA ARG A 160 -3.45 -18.13 -7.05
C ARG A 160 -2.99 -19.56 -6.83
N LEU A 161 -3.42 -20.15 -5.73
CA LEU A 161 -3.18 -21.55 -5.40
C LEU A 161 -4.30 -22.42 -5.95
N ASP A 162 -5.55 -22.03 -5.69
CA ASP A 162 -6.75 -22.71 -6.16
C ASP A 162 -7.94 -21.75 -6.30
N ALA A 163 -9.15 -22.31 -6.43
CA ALA A 163 -10.38 -21.54 -6.62
C ALA A 163 -10.68 -20.55 -5.47
N THR A 164 -10.13 -20.79 -4.28
CA THR A 164 -10.47 -20.06 -3.05
C THR A 164 -9.27 -19.51 -2.29
N ARG A 165 -8.06 -19.96 -2.62
CA ARG A 165 -6.84 -19.63 -1.88
C ARG A 165 -5.74 -19.10 -2.79
N PHE A 166 -4.82 -18.34 -2.21
CA PHE A 166 -3.64 -17.84 -2.91
C PHE A 166 -2.46 -17.69 -1.97
N TRP A 167 -1.25 -17.81 -2.52
CA TRP A 167 0.00 -17.47 -1.86
C TRP A 167 0.22 -15.97 -1.91
N MET A 168 0.73 -15.38 -0.83
CA MET A 168 1.06 -13.96 -0.78
C MET A 168 2.33 -13.70 0.03
N SER A 169 3.14 -12.74 -0.41
CA SER A 169 4.30 -12.26 0.35
C SER A 169 3.90 -11.68 1.71
N ALA A 170 4.69 -11.96 2.73
CA ALA A 170 4.53 -11.41 4.07
C ALA A 170 4.80 -9.89 4.12
N SER A 171 4.27 -9.25 5.16
CA SER A 171 4.55 -7.85 5.44
C SER A 171 5.96 -7.69 6.03
N GLY A 172 6.75 -6.76 5.48
CA GLY A 172 8.05 -6.38 6.03
C GLY A 172 9.18 -7.40 5.89
N VAL A 173 9.06 -8.31 4.93
CA VAL A 173 10.16 -9.20 4.52
C VAL A 173 10.93 -8.59 3.34
N ASP A 174 12.14 -9.11 3.10
CA ASP A 174 12.87 -8.81 1.87
C ASP A 174 12.30 -9.67 0.73
N LYS A 175 11.61 -9.04 -0.22
CA LYS A 175 10.98 -9.75 -1.34
C LYS A 175 11.99 -10.34 -2.32
N SER A 176 13.24 -9.89 -2.31
CA SER A 176 14.30 -10.52 -3.11
C SER A 176 14.71 -11.90 -2.56
N GLN A 177 14.37 -12.20 -1.30
CA GLN A 177 14.78 -13.38 -0.55
C GLN A 177 13.57 -14.09 0.10
N LEU A 178 12.53 -14.38 -0.69
CA LEU A 178 11.40 -15.18 -0.21
C LEU A 178 11.77 -16.67 -0.22
N GLU A 179 11.83 -17.29 0.96
CA GLU A 179 12.24 -18.69 1.11
C GLU A 179 11.21 -19.50 1.91
N ASP A 180 10.78 -18.98 3.06
CA ASP A 180 10.12 -19.79 4.08
C ASP A 180 8.58 -19.64 4.08
N VAL A 181 7.86 -20.76 4.11
CA VAL A 181 6.39 -20.80 4.24
C VAL A 181 5.97 -20.46 5.68
N GLY A 182 4.96 -19.60 5.80
CA GLY A 182 4.41 -19.10 7.06
C GLY A 182 5.17 -17.90 7.64
N THR A 183 6.37 -17.58 7.14
CA THR A 183 7.13 -16.39 7.52
C THR A 183 7.34 -15.43 6.35
N ASP A 184 7.75 -15.90 5.18
CA ASP A 184 7.96 -15.05 3.99
C ASP A 184 6.79 -15.09 3.03
N MET A 185 6.13 -16.25 2.94
CA MET A 185 4.99 -16.50 2.07
C MET A 185 3.88 -17.20 2.85
N LEU A 186 2.65 -16.71 2.76
CA LEU A 186 1.50 -17.24 3.50
C LEU A 186 0.36 -17.57 2.56
N VAL A 187 -0.44 -18.59 2.90
CA VAL A 187 -1.69 -18.88 2.19
C VAL A 187 -2.80 -18.02 2.79
N VAL A 188 -3.35 -17.12 1.97
CA VAL A 188 -4.61 -16.44 2.28
C VAL A 188 -5.75 -17.37 1.93
N SER A 189 -6.56 -17.72 2.93
CA SER A 189 -7.63 -18.72 2.82
C SER A 189 -9.03 -18.18 3.12
N GLY A 190 -9.15 -16.94 3.59
CA GLY A 190 -10.44 -16.35 3.88
C GLY A 190 -10.41 -14.88 4.25
N TYR A 191 -11.61 -14.30 4.32
CA TYR A 191 -11.86 -12.97 4.87
C TYR A 191 -13.05 -13.05 5.84
N ASP A 192 -12.79 -12.80 7.13
CA ASP A 192 -13.81 -12.60 8.16
C ASP A 192 -14.27 -11.13 8.13
N GLU A 193 -15.25 -10.85 7.27
CA GLU A 193 -15.82 -9.52 7.07
C GLU A 193 -16.40 -8.90 8.37
N PRO A 194 -17.18 -9.63 9.19
CA PRO A 194 -17.68 -9.11 10.47
C PRO A 194 -16.60 -8.60 11.42
N ASN A 195 -15.42 -9.24 11.45
CA ASN A 195 -14.32 -8.85 12.34
C ASN A 195 -13.19 -8.10 11.65
N ALA A 196 -13.28 -7.85 10.34
CA ALA A 196 -12.27 -7.19 9.54
C ALA A 196 -10.90 -7.91 9.58
N ARG A 197 -10.88 -9.24 9.40
CA ARG A 197 -9.65 -10.05 9.49
C ARG A 197 -9.42 -10.91 8.26
N ILE A 198 -8.17 -10.94 7.81
CA ILE A 198 -7.73 -11.93 6.81
C ILE A 198 -7.39 -13.23 7.50
N ILE A 199 -7.95 -14.33 6.99
CA ILE A 199 -7.71 -15.68 7.48
C ILE A 199 -6.55 -16.29 6.71
N LEU A 200 -5.59 -16.84 7.45
CA LEU A 200 -4.35 -17.41 6.94
C LEU A 200 -4.23 -18.85 7.37
N SER A 201 -4.05 -19.75 6.41
CA SER A 201 -3.68 -21.15 6.67
C SER A 201 -2.16 -21.24 6.78
N VAL A 202 -1.67 -21.72 7.92
CA VAL A 202 -0.24 -21.81 8.23
C VAL A 202 0.14 -23.21 8.73
N PRO A 203 1.41 -23.64 8.59
CA PRO A 203 1.90 -24.84 9.24
C PRO A 203 1.71 -24.81 10.76
N PRO A 204 1.45 -25.95 11.43
CA PRO A 204 1.41 -26.01 12.88
C PRO A 204 2.81 -25.84 13.49
N GLY A 205 2.89 -25.19 14.65
CA GLY A 205 4.12 -25.12 15.46
C GLY A 205 5.13 -24.03 15.04
N ILE A 206 4.75 -23.14 14.12
CA ILE A 206 5.56 -21.94 13.77
C ILE A 206 5.00 -20.68 14.44
N GLU A 207 5.82 -19.63 14.51
CA GLU A 207 5.36 -18.27 14.80
C GLU A 207 5.24 -17.51 13.47
N PRO A 208 4.03 -17.38 12.91
CA PRO A 208 3.87 -16.83 11.57
C PRO A 208 4.06 -15.31 11.55
N ARG A 209 4.55 -14.79 10.43
CA ARG A 209 4.51 -13.35 10.16
C ARG A 209 3.12 -12.93 9.71
N ARG A 210 2.86 -11.62 9.73
CA ARG A 210 1.64 -11.06 9.12
C ARG A 210 1.77 -11.07 7.60
N VAL A 211 0.68 -11.35 6.91
CA VAL A 211 0.60 -11.15 5.45
C VAL A 211 0.67 -9.65 5.09
N SER A 212 0.98 -9.34 3.83
CA SER A 212 0.91 -7.96 3.31
C SER A 212 -0.38 -7.25 3.73
N VAL A 213 -0.28 -5.95 3.99
CA VAL A 213 -1.44 -5.12 4.36
C VAL A 213 -2.51 -5.07 3.27
N ASP A 214 -2.14 -5.27 2.00
CA ASP A 214 -3.06 -5.23 0.87
C ASP A 214 -3.74 -6.59 0.58
N ALA A 215 -3.64 -7.56 1.50
CA ALA A 215 -4.27 -8.87 1.33
C ALA A 215 -5.79 -8.79 1.08
N ILE A 216 -6.48 -7.79 1.63
CA ILE A 216 -7.90 -7.56 1.36
C ILE A 216 -8.17 -7.14 -0.09
N GLU A 217 -7.29 -6.34 -0.70
CA GLU A 217 -7.38 -5.96 -2.11
C GLU A 217 -7.24 -7.20 -2.99
N HIS A 218 -6.21 -8.01 -2.74
CA HIS A 218 -5.97 -9.23 -3.50
C HIS A 218 -7.11 -10.24 -3.32
N TRP A 219 -7.62 -10.38 -2.10
CA TRP A 219 -8.79 -11.23 -1.82
C TRP A 219 -9.99 -10.80 -2.66
N MET A 220 -10.35 -9.51 -2.65
CA MET A 220 -11.51 -9.04 -3.42
C MET A 220 -11.34 -9.27 -4.93
N ILE A 221 -10.14 -9.03 -5.47
CA ILE A 221 -9.85 -9.24 -6.89
C ILE A 221 -9.97 -10.72 -7.25
N TYR A 222 -9.32 -11.63 -6.49
CA TYR A 222 -9.38 -13.06 -6.77
C TYR A 222 -10.79 -13.64 -6.63
N GLN A 223 -11.60 -13.13 -5.70
CA GLN A 223 -12.99 -13.55 -5.53
C GLN A 223 -13.90 -13.05 -6.66
N ALA A 224 -13.65 -11.85 -7.19
CA ALA A 224 -14.42 -11.28 -8.30
C ALA A 224 -14.03 -11.86 -9.66
N HIS A 225 -12.76 -12.27 -9.83
CA HIS A 225 -12.19 -12.67 -11.11
C HIS A 225 -11.47 -14.03 -11.02
N PRO A 226 -12.18 -15.15 -11.27
CA PRO A 226 -11.60 -16.50 -11.21
C PRO A 226 -10.43 -16.72 -12.18
N ASP A 227 -10.42 -16.00 -13.30
CA ASP A 227 -9.40 -16.13 -14.35
C ASP A 227 -8.08 -15.39 -14.03
N VAL A 228 -8.06 -14.54 -12.99
CA VAL A 228 -6.81 -13.90 -12.52
C VAL A 228 -5.94 -14.94 -11.84
N GLY A 229 -4.75 -15.23 -12.39
CA GLY A 229 -3.80 -16.18 -11.84
C GLY A 229 -2.78 -15.57 -10.87
N ALA A 230 -2.49 -14.27 -11.00
CA ALA A 230 -1.53 -13.54 -10.19
C ALA A 230 -1.91 -12.08 -10.02
N ILE A 231 -1.44 -11.48 -8.94
CA ILE A 231 -1.57 -10.05 -8.68
C ILE A 231 -0.23 -9.52 -8.17
N LEU A 232 0.23 -8.44 -8.80
CA LEU A 232 1.44 -7.70 -8.45
C LEU A 232 1.06 -6.27 -8.08
N HIS A 233 1.51 -5.83 -6.91
CA HIS A 233 1.48 -4.42 -6.51
C HIS A 233 2.89 -3.87 -6.45
N VAL A 234 3.15 -2.76 -7.13
CA VAL A 234 4.45 -2.06 -7.11
C VAL A 234 4.27 -0.57 -6.96
N HIS A 235 5.24 0.08 -6.30
CA HIS A 235 5.25 1.54 -6.10
C HIS A 235 5.87 2.24 -7.30
N ALA A 236 5.32 1.96 -8.48
CA ALA A 236 5.72 2.53 -9.75
C ALA A 236 4.48 2.97 -10.52
N TRP A 237 4.64 3.58 -11.69
CA TRP A 237 3.52 4.12 -12.46
C TRP A 237 3.53 3.68 -13.92
N MET A 238 2.37 3.70 -14.56
CA MET A 238 2.21 3.50 -16.00
C MET A 238 1.27 4.56 -16.56
N GLU A 239 1.64 5.17 -17.69
CA GLU A 239 0.80 6.20 -18.31
C GLU A 239 -0.46 5.62 -18.94
N GLY A 240 -1.56 6.39 -18.90
CA GLY A 240 -2.81 6.05 -19.59
C GLY A 240 -3.65 4.97 -18.92
N ILE A 241 -3.32 4.56 -17.70
CA ILE A 241 -4.11 3.58 -16.93
C ILE A 241 -5.29 4.24 -16.20
N PRO A 242 -6.39 3.51 -15.97
CA PRO A 242 -7.42 3.93 -15.01
C PRO A 242 -6.81 3.99 -13.62
N ALA A 243 -7.27 4.92 -12.79
CA ALA A 243 -6.76 5.08 -11.44
C ALA A 243 -7.85 5.43 -10.43
N THR A 244 -7.62 5.10 -9.17
CA THR A 244 -8.53 5.46 -8.06
C THR A 244 -8.67 6.98 -7.92
N ASP A 245 -9.85 7.44 -7.53
CA ASP A 245 -10.08 8.88 -7.29
C ASP A 245 -9.65 9.30 -5.88
N ILE A 246 -9.89 8.42 -4.91
CA ILE A 246 -9.62 8.61 -3.48
C ILE A 246 -8.39 7.78 -3.11
N ASN A 247 -7.50 8.36 -2.32
CA ASN A 247 -6.31 7.70 -1.77
C ASN A 247 -6.63 7.05 -0.43
N TYR A 248 -7.54 6.09 -0.45
CA TYR A 248 -7.76 5.30 0.74
C TYR A 248 -6.44 4.68 1.24
N PRO A 249 -6.21 4.62 2.56
CA PRO A 249 -5.02 3.96 3.09
C PRO A 249 -4.92 2.50 2.61
N CYS A 250 -3.68 2.02 2.45
CA CYS A 250 -3.41 0.61 2.16
C CYS A 250 -4.07 -0.30 3.20
N GLY A 251 -4.54 -1.47 2.76
CA GLY A 251 -5.25 -2.42 3.61
C GLY A 251 -6.62 -1.98 4.10
N THR A 252 -7.27 -1.02 3.42
CA THR A 252 -8.68 -0.68 3.68
C THR A 252 -9.60 -1.39 2.71
N GLU A 253 -10.81 -1.71 3.18
CA GLU A 253 -11.85 -2.32 2.35
C GLU A 253 -12.27 -1.40 1.19
N GLU A 254 -12.33 -0.08 1.42
CA GLU A 254 -12.73 0.88 0.40
C GLU A 254 -11.69 1.03 -0.72
N LEU A 255 -10.39 0.91 -0.41
CA LEU A 255 -9.35 0.83 -1.45
C LEU A 255 -9.55 -0.43 -2.30
N ALA A 256 -9.70 -1.58 -1.64
CA ALA A 256 -9.89 -2.87 -2.28
C ALA A 256 -11.10 -2.88 -3.22
N VAL A 257 -12.24 -2.35 -2.77
CA VAL A 257 -13.45 -2.20 -3.58
C VAL A 257 -13.19 -1.27 -4.77
N SER A 258 -12.55 -0.12 -4.55
CA SER A 258 -12.28 0.84 -5.62
C SER A 258 -11.40 0.24 -6.72
N VAL A 259 -10.38 -0.53 -6.35
CA VAL A 259 -9.49 -1.21 -7.31
C VAL A 259 -10.22 -2.34 -8.03
N ALA A 260 -10.97 -3.19 -7.31
CA ALA A 260 -11.75 -4.26 -7.91
C ALA A 260 -12.81 -3.74 -8.90
N GLU A 261 -13.49 -2.63 -8.58
CA GLU A 261 -14.43 -1.98 -9.51
C GLU A 261 -13.77 -1.48 -10.78
N LEU A 262 -12.54 -0.95 -10.70
CA LEU A 262 -11.79 -0.50 -11.87
C LEU A 262 -11.33 -1.70 -12.72
N ILE A 263 -10.82 -2.76 -12.09
CA ILE A 263 -10.46 -4.00 -12.79
C ILE A 263 -11.67 -4.57 -13.53
N ALA A 264 -12.85 -4.61 -12.90
CA ALA A 264 -14.07 -5.12 -13.51
C ALA A 264 -14.57 -4.30 -14.72
N ARG A 265 -14.14 -3.05 -14.85
CA ARG A 265 -14.47 -2.18 -16.00
C ARG A 265 -13.49 -2.33 -17.16
N GLU A 266 -12.32 -2.93 -16.92
CA GLU A 266 -11.35 -3.17 -17.98
C GLU A 266 -11.87 -4.22 -18.96
N PRO A 267 -11.53 -4.11 -20.26
CA PRO A 267 -11.93 -5.11 -21.27
C PRO A 267 -11.42 -6.52 -20.97
N ASP A 268 -10.27 -6.61 -20.30
CA ASP A 268 -9.65 -7.85 -19.86
C ASP A 268 -9.24 -7.73 -18.38
N PRO A 269 -10.15 -8.08 -17.44
CA PRO A 269 -9.87 -8.02 -16.02
C PRO A 269 -8.73 -8.94 -15.56
N ALA A 270 -8.40 -9.99 -16.33
CA ALA A 270 -7.31 -10.90 -16.01
C ALA A 270 -5.93 -10.28 -16.32
N HIS A 271 -5.86 -9.25 -17.15
CA HIS A 271 -4.63 -8.56 -17.56
C HIS A 271 -4.69 -7.04 -17.34
N ALA A 272 -5.51 -6.59 -16.39
CA ALA A 272 -5.68 -5.18 -16.06
C ALA A 272 -4.46 -4.61 -15.32
N VAL A 273 -4.24 -3.30 -15.48
CA VAL A 273 -3.30 -2.52 -14.66
C VAL A 273 -4.02 -1.28 -14.17
N ILE A 274 -4.21 -1.17 -12.87
CA ILE A 274 -4.93 -0.06 -12.22
C ILE A 274 -3.94 0.78 -11.42
N GLY A 275 -4.02 2.09 -11.59
CA GLY A 275 -3.29 3.06 -10.78
C GLY A 275 -3.93 3.25 -9.42
N LEU A 276 -3.15 3.07 -8.36
CA LEU A 276 -3.52 3.55 -7.04
C LEU A 276 -2.98 4.97 -6.96
N ARG A 277 -3.88 5.94 -7.03
CA ARG A 277 -3.51 7.35 -7.25
C ARG A 277 -2.50 7.83 -6.21
N ASN A 278 -1.34 8.22 -6.72
CA ASN A 278 -0.17 8.65 -5.96
C ASN A 278 0.30 7.61 -4.92
N HIS A 279 0.30 6.33 -5.29
CA HIS A 279 0.83 5.26 -4.46
C HIS A 279 1.59 4.24 -5.32
N GLY A 280 0.95 3.71 -6.36
CA GLY A 280 1.56 2.68 -7.20
C GLY A 280 0.58 2.14 -8.23
N ILE A 281 0.82 0.91 -8.66
CA ILE A 281 -0.07 0.17 -9.55
C ILE A 281 -0.34 -1.23 -9.00
N THR A 282 -1.58 -1.69 -9.20
CA THR A 282 -2.00 -3.08 -9.03
C THR A 282 -2.22 -3.66 -10.41
N ALA A 283 -1.50 -4.74 -10.73
CA ALA A 283 -1.57 -5.44 -12.00
C ALA A 283 -2.03 -6.89 -11.79
N THR A 284 -2.93 -7.34 -12.64
CA THR A 284 -3.42 -8.73 -12.71
C THR A 284 -2.81 -9.43 -13.92
N GLY A 285 -2.66 -10.75 -13.87
CA GLY A 285 -2.14 -11.57 -14.98
C GLY A 285 -2.27 -13.07 -14.72
N ASP A 286 -1.80 -13.89 -15.67
CA ASP A 286 -1.75 -15.34 -15.54
C ASP A 286 -0.71 -15.80 -14.49
N SER A 287 0.44 -15.13 -14.47
CA SER A 287 1.52 -15.36 -13.50
C SER A 287 2.27 -14.06 -13.20
N LEU A 288 3.02 -14.04 -12.09
CA LEU A 288 3.85 -12.87 -11.76
C LEU A 288 4.91 -12.59 -12.85
N THR A 289 5.48 -13.62 -13.45
CA THR A 289 6.40 -13.52 -14.59
C THR A 289 5.75 -12.86 -15.79
N GLU A 290 4.52 -13.27 -16.16
CA GLU A 290 3.75 -12.63 -17.23
C GLU A 290 3.55 -11.15 -16.94
N ILE A 291 3.08 -10.83 -15.74
CA ILE A 291 2.79 -9.44 -15.36
C ILE A 291 4.06 -8.60 -15.51
N LEU A 292 5.18 -9.07 -14.93
CA LEU A 292 6.46 -8.36 -14.99
C LEU A 292 6.93 -8.17 -16.44
N ASP A 293 6.83 -9.19 -17.29
CA ASP A 293 7.19 -9.09 -18.71
C ASP A 293 6.35 -8.05 -19.45
N ARG A 294 5.05 -7.99 -19.15
CA ARG A 294 4.10 -7.08 -19.79
C ARG A 294 4.24 -5.63 -19.33
N ILE A 295 4.47 -5.39 -18.04
CA ILE A 295 4.51 -4.02 -17.50
C ILE A 295 5.89 -3.38 -17.62
N THR A 296 6.99 -4.14 -17.49
CA THR A 296 8.37 -3.60 -17.43
C THR A 296 8.69 -2.61 -18.55
N PRO A 297 8.31 -2.83 -19.82
CA PRO A 297 8.60 -1.88 -20.91
C PRO A 297 7.90 -0.52 -20.77
N LYS A 298 6.88 -0.41 -19.92
CA LYS A 298 5.99 0.76 -19.77
C LYS A 298 6.07 1.40 -18.39
N VAL A 299 6.71 0.73 -17.42
CA VAL A 299 6.77 1.20 -16.04
C VAL A 299 7.71 2.39 -15.92
N LEU A 300 7.17 3.48 -15.39
CA LEU A 300 7.89 4.62 -14.88
C LEU A 300 8.21 4.37 -13.40
N ARG A 301 9.49 4.36 -13.04
CA ARG A 301 9.92 4.11 -11.65
C ARG A 301 9.46 5.18 -10.67
N GLN A 302 9.12 6.37 -11.16
CA GLN A 302 8.60 7.46 -10.35
C GLN A 302 7.09 7.57 -10.56
N VAL A 303 6.35 7.57 -9.45
CA VAL A 303 4.93 7.89 -9.44
C VAL A 303 4.79 9.41 -9.63
N PRO A 304 4.07 9.89 -10.67
CA PRO A 304 3.81 11.32 -10.84
C PRO A 304 3.13 11.89 -9.60
N MET A 305 3.63 13.02 -9.09
CA MET A 305 3.13 13.67 -7.87
C MET A 305 2.12 14.81 -8.16
N THR A 306 1.35 14.69 -9.24
CA THR A 306 0.42 15.73 -9.72
C THR A 306 -0.99 15.21 -9.87
#